data_AF-A0A2M4AQL8-F1
#
_entry.id   AF-A0A2M4AQL8-F1
#
_cell.length_a   1.000
_cell.length_b   1.000
_cell.length_c   1.000
_cell.angle_alpha   90.00
_cell.angle_beta   90.00
_cell.angle_gamma   90.00
#
_symmetry.space_group_name_H-M   'P 1'
#
loop_
_entity.id
_entity.type
_entity.pdbx_description
1 polymer ?
#
loop_
_entity_poly.entity_id
_entity_poly.type
_entity_poly.pdbx_seq_one_letter_code
_entity_poly.pdbx_strand_id
1 'polypeptide(L)'
;MYQPILNQAIQSLQSLSSEELRNLLGDDDMLDERVNEAVQSMEASKETVLSENRSLAEANLSHEPKMIELRSRVQELSEEGRKLGASVNEKVNELKSNSNKTNPETLLALLQTAAAETEEETEQLAKQFLDNDFTVEVFLEKFMGLRKLMHLRKLKAEKMTELLQRRISSVNSHVPPAGPSSYVQPFTGSPFSSPLQRNSGAASTFYLPPPSMAGPQPTGAVPYPVGLPPMPMPMPMFRPPGNY
;
A
#
# COMPACT_ATOMS: atom_id res chain seq x y z
N MET A 1 43.11 22.58 5.78
CA MET A 1 42.96 22.22 7.20
C MET A 1 43.93 22.94 8.12
N TYR A 2 45.21 23.09 7.79
CA TYR A 2 46.21 23.69 8.70
C TYR A 2 46.31 25.22 8.67
N GLN A 3 45.81 25.87 7.60
CA GLN A 3 45.76 27.34 7.44
C GLN A 3 45.28 28.15 8.66
N PRO A 4 44.21 27.76 9.39
CA PRO A 4 43.78 28.49 10.58
C PRO A 4 44.78 28.38 11.74
N ILE A 5 45.37 27.20 11.98
CA ILE A 5 46.41 27.00 13.00
C ILE A 5 47.65 27.82 12.66
N LEU A 6 48.03 27.82 11.38
CA LEU A 6 49.19 28.56 10.88
C LEU A 6 48.98 30.07 11.07
N ASN A 7 47.77 30.59 10.80
CA ASN A 7 47.44 31.99 11.08
C ASN A 7 47.43 32.31 12.57
N GLN A 8 46.92 31.42 13.43
CA GLN A 8 46.92 31.60 14.88
C GLN A 8 48.34 31.59 15.46
N ALA A 9 49.19 30.68 14.97
CA ALA A 9 50.61 30.63 15.31
C ALA A 9 51.34 31.90 14.84
N ILE A 10 51.12 32.35 13.60
CA ILE A 10 51.71 33.59 13.07
C ILE A 10 51.27 34.82 13.89
N GLN A 11 49.99 34.95 14.22
CA GLN A 11 49.50 36.06 15.06
C GLN A 11 50.12 36.03 16.44
N SER A 12 50.31 34.84 17.02
CA SER A 12 50.97 34.69 18.32
C SER A 12 52.45 35.07 18.31
N LEU A 13 53.14 34.86 17.19
CA LEU A 13 54.55 35.24 17.01
C LEU A 13 54.69 36.74 16.73
N GLN A 14 53.70 37.36 16.08
CA GLN A 14 53.69 38.80 15.80
C GLN A 14 53.54 39.67 17.05
N SER A 15 53.05 39.12 18.16
CA SER A 15 52.94 39.84 19.44
C SER A 15 54.23 39.86 20.27
N LEU A 16 55.28 39.13 19.88
CA LEU A 16 56.56 39.06 20.62
C LEU A 16 57.55 40.15 20.20
N SER A 17 58.40 40.56 21.14
CA SER A 17 59.52 41.47 20.88
C SER A 17 60.67 40.76 20.13
N SER A 18 61.57 41.55 19.54
CA SER A 18 62.73 41.04 18.79
C SER A 18 63.72 40.24 19.65
N GLU A 19 63.78 40.49 20.95
CA GLU A 19 64.61 39.77 21.91
C GLU A 19 63.98 38.41 22.25
N GLU A 20 62.67 38.38 22.48
CA GLU A 20 61.91 37.14 22.74
C GLU A 20 61.88 36.21 21.53
N LEU A 21 61.76 36.75 20.31
CA LEU A 21 61.83 35.97 19.07
C LEU A 21 63.23 35.35 18.84
N ARG A 22 64.31 36.04 19.25
CA ARG A 22 65.67 35.49 19.18
C ARG A 22 65.90 34.39 20.21
N ASN A 23 65.29 34.54 21.39
CA ASN A 23 65.37 33.52 22.43
C ASN A 23 64.57 32.27 22.03
N LEU A 24 63.38 32.45 21.47
CA LEU A 24 62.54 31.38 20.93
C LEU A 24 63.20 30.64 19.75
N LEU A 25 64.00 31.34 18.94
CA LEU A 25 64.77 30.70 17.85
C LEU A 25 66.00 29.92 18.38
N GLY A 26 66.46 30.23 19.60
CA GLY A 26 67.62 29.59 20.22
C GLY A 26 67.28 28.40 21.12
N ASP A 27 66.00 28.17 21.39
CA ASP A 27 65.50 27.14 22.30
C ASP A 27 64.37 26.34 21.64
N ASP A 28 64.71 25.12 21.16
CA ASP A 28 63.79 24.24 20.45
C ASP A 28 62.64 23.76 21.36
N ASP A 29 62.86 23.63 22.68
CA ASP A 29 61.83 23.17 23.62
C ASP A 29 60.72 24.23 23.77
N MET A 30 61.09 25.51 23.81
CA MET A 30 60.13 26.62 23.84
C MET A 30 59.33 26.73 22.53
N LEU A 31 59.96 26.39 21.40
CA LEU A 31 59.29 26.38 20.10
C LEU A 31 58.25 25.25 20.02
N ASP A 32 58.59 24.05 20.49
CA ASP A 32 57.70 22.91 20.54
C ASP A 32 56.49 23.14 21.46
N GLU A 33 56.68 23.79 22.61
CA GLU A 33 55.58 24.16 23.50
C GLU A 33 54.59 25.12 22.82
N ARG A 34 55.10 26.07 22.02
CA ARG A 34 54.27 27.01 21.26
C ARG A 34 53.49 26.33 20.13
N VAL A 35 54.11 25.36 19.46
CA VAL A 35 53.44 24.52 18.45
C VAL A 35 52.34 23.69 19.09
N ASN A 36 52.61 23.13 20.28
CA ASN A 36 51.62 22.36 21.03
C ASN A 36 50.40 23.22 21.42
N GLU A 37 50.60 24.45 21.90
CA GLU A 37 49.50 25.40 22.14
C GLU A 37 48.69 25.71 20.87
N ALA A 38 49.35 25.87 19.72
CA ALA A 38 48.66 26.16 18.46
C ALA A 38 47.77 24.97 18.00
N VAL A 39 48.21 23.73 18.25
CA VAL A 39 47.49 22.50 17.89
C VAL A 39 46.44 22.10 18.93
N GLN A 40 46.58 22.53 20.18
CA GLN A 40 45.65 22.22 21.27
C GLN A 40 44.18 22.58 20.96
N SER A 41 43.95 23.69 20.25
CA SER A 41 42.60 24.10 19.81
C SER A 41 41.96 23.11 18.84
N MET A 42 42.76 22.53 17.93
CA MET A 42 42.33 21.49 17.00
C MET A 42 42.07 20.17 17.73
N GLU A 43 42.89 19.84 18.71
CA GLU A 43 42.71 18.63 19.51
C GLU A 43 41.44 18.71 20.37
N ALA A 44 41.16 19.88 20.96
CA ALA A 44 39.90 20.14 21.64
C ALA A 44 38.69 20.05 20.69
N SER A 45 38.79 20.63 19.48
CA SER A 45 37.72 20.52 18.48
C SER A 45 37.50 19.07 18.02
N LYS A 46 38.58 18.29 17.86
CA LYS A 46 38.51 16.86 17.55
C LYS A 46 37.79 16.10 18.65
N GLU A 47 38.11 16.35 19.92
CA GLU A 47 37.46 15.69 21.05
C GLU A 47 35.95 16.01 21.10
N THR A 48 35.57 17.27 20.85
CA THR A 48 34.16 17.67 20.75
C THR A 48 33.45 16.90 19.65
N VAL A 49 34.02 16.83 18.43
CA VAL A 49 33.41 16.12 17.31
C VAL A 49 33.33 14.61 17.56
N LEU A 50 34.35 14.02 18.20
CA LEU A 50 34.33 12.60 18.57
C LEU A 50 33.25 12.31 19.62
N SER A 51 33.11 13.18 20.62
CA SER A 51 32.07 13.08 21.63
C SER A 51 30.67 13.22 21.03
N GLU A 52 30.47 14.19 20.13
CA GLU A 52 29.22 14.38 19.39
C GLU A 52 28.89 13.16 18.51
N ASN A 53 29.88 12.67 17.76
CA ASN A 53 29.70 11.49 16.90
C ASN A 53 29.32 10.25 17.74
N ARG A 54 29.97 10.07 18.89
CA ARG A 54 29.67 8.99 19.82
C ARG A 54 28.25 9.10 20.37
N SER A 55 27.85 10.29 20.84
CA SER A 55 26.49 10.54 21.32
C SER A 55 25.44 10.26 20.26
N LEU A 56 25.67 10.70 19.01
CA LEU A 56 24.80 10.43 17.87
C LEU A 56 24.74 8.94 17.53
N ALA A 57 25.87 8.24 17.56
CA ALA A 57 25.92 6.81 17.32
C ALA A 57 25.15 6.03 18.41
N GLU A 58 25.33 6.39 19.68
CA GLU A 58 24.59 5.79 20.81
C GLU A 58 23.09 6.08 20.71
N ALA A 59 22.69 7.29 20.33
CA ALA A 59 21.29 7.64 20.09
C ALA A 59 20.70 6.84 18.91
N ASN A 60 21.42 6.71 17.80
CA ASN A 60 20.99 5.91 16.65
C ASN A 60 20.82 4.43 17.01
N LEU A 61 21.76 3.87 17.77
CA LEU A 61 21.67 2.49 18.28
C LEU A 61 20.48 2.32 19.23
N SER A 62 20.17 3.34 20.04
CA SER A 62 18.99 3.31 20.92
C SER A 62 17.65 3.27 20.18
N HIS A 63 17.62 3.75 18.92
CA HIS A 63 16.42 3.73 18.08
C HIS A 63 16.19 2.40 17.36
N GLU A 64 17.25 1.62 17.14
CA GLU A 64 17.17 0.30 16.52
C GLU A 64 16.15 -0.65 17.18
N PRO A 65 16.13 -0.87 18.51
CA PRO A 65 15.16 -1.77 19.14
C PRO A 65 13.72 -1.32 18.92
N LYS A 66 13.45 -0.01 19.01
CA LYS A 66 12.12 0.56 18.76
C LYS A 66 11.70 0.39 17.30
N MET A 67 12.64 0.53 16.36
CA MET A 67 12.37 0.28 14.94
C MET A 67 12.05 -1.19 14.67
N ILE A 68 12.76 -2.12 15.31
CA ILE A 68 12.50 -3.56 15.20
C ILE A 68 11.11 -3.90 15.77
N GLU A 69 10.78 -3.39 16.95
CA GLU A 69 9.46 -3.58 17.58
C GLU A 69 8.33 -3.07 16.68
N LEU A 70 8.44 -1.84 16.18
CA LEU A 70 7.42 -1.26 15.29
C LEU A 70 7.27 -2.05 13.98
N ARG A 71 8.39 -2.51 13.39
CA ARG A 71 8.35 -3.37 12.20
C ARG A 71 7.65 -4.70 12.48
N SER A 72 7.96 -5.35 13.61
CA SER A 72 7.28 -6.57 14.04
C SER A 72 5.78 -6.32 14.20
N ARG A 73 5.41 -5.21 14.85
CA ARG A 73 4.00 -4.86 15.07
C ARG A 73 3.23 -4.61 13.78
N VAL A 74 3.86 -3.94 12.82
CA VAL A 74 3.28 -3.73 11.48
C VAL A 74 3.12 -5.05 10.74
N GLN A 75 4.10 -5.95 10.84
CA GLN A 75 4.01 -7.28 10.25
C GLN A 75 2.85 -8.09 10.84
N GLU A 76 2.73 -8.14 12.17
CA GLU A 76 1.62 -8.81 12.86
C GLU A 76 0.26 -8.27 12.43
N LEU A 77 0.09 -6.94 12.43
CA LEU A 77 -1.15 -6.29 12.01
C LEU A 77 -1.47 -6.55 10.53
N SER A 78 -0.45 -6.58 9.67
CA SER A 78 -0.61 -6.92 8.25
C SER A 78 -1.06 -8.37 8.06
N GLU A 79 -0.48 -9.30 8.82
CA GLU A 79 -0.87 -10.71 8.82
C GLU A 79 -2.28 -10.91 9.36
N GLU A 80 -2.65 -10.22 10.45
CA GLU A 80 -4.01 -10.22 10.98
C GLU A 80 -5.01 -9.67 9.97
N GLY A 81 -4.71 -8.51 9.36
CA GLY A 81 -5.52 -7.92 8.30
C GLY A 81 -5.67 -8.85 7.09
N ARG A 82 -4.61 -9.57 6.72
CA ARG A 82 -4.66 -10.58 5.64
C ARG A 82 -5.55 -11.77 6.02
N LYS A 83 -5.45 -12.28 7.25
CA LYS A 83 -6.31 -13.36 7.76
C LYS A 83 -7.78 -12.94 7.79
N LEU A 84 -8.05 -11.74 8.30
CA LEU A 84 -9.40 -11.19 8.37
C LEU A 84 -9.98 -10.96 6.98
N GLY A 85 -9.18 -10.38 6.06
CA GLY A 85 -9.54 -10.21 4.66
C GLY A 85 -9.84 -11.53 3.95
N ALA A 86 -9.04 -12.57 4.21
CA ALA A 86 -9.29 -13.91 3.69
C ALA A 86 -10.61 -14.49 4.22
N SER A 87 -10.89 -14.37 5.52
CA SER A 87 -12.14 -14.84 6.12
C SER A 87 -13.37 -14.09 5.59
N VAL A 88 -13.25 -12.77 5.39
CA VAL A 88 -14.32 -11.97 4.76
C VAL A 88 -14.54 -12.43 3.32
N ASN A 89 -13.47 -12.63 2.54
CA ASN A 89 -13.57 -13.10 1.16
C ASN A 89 -14.20 -14.49 1.06
N GLU A 90 -13.86 -15.39 1.98
CA GLU A 90 -14.50 -16.71 2.10
C GLU A 90 -16.00 -16.59 2.37
N LYS A 91 -16.41 -15.79 3.36
CA LYS A 91 -17.83 -15.54 3.66
C LYS A 91 -18.58 -14.89 2.50
N VAL A 92 -17.93 -13.98 1.78
CA VAL A 92 -18.51 -13.36 0.57
C VAL A 92 -18.69 -14.41 -0.52
N ASN A 93 -17.73 -15.30 -0.71
CA ASN A 93 -17.85 -16.38 -1.70
C ASN A 93 -18.94 -17.38 -1.32
N GLU A 94 -19.04 -17.74 -0.03
CA GLU A 94 -20.13 -18.58 0.48
C GLU A 94 -21.49 -17.91 0.24
N LEU A 95 -21.63 -16.63 0.58
CA LEU A 95 -22.85 -15.85 0.34
C LEU A 95 -23.19 -15.77 -1.15
N LYS A 96 -22.21 -15.53 -2.04
CA LYS A 96 -22.42 -15.55 -3.49
C LYS A 96 -22.85 -16.93 -3.98
N SER A 97 -22.25 -18.01 -3.47
CA SER A 97 -22.62 -19.37 -3.85
C SER A 97 -24.05 -19.71 -3.42
N ASN A 98 -24.44 -19.29 -2.21
CA ASN A 98 -25.78 -19.51 -1.67
C ASN A 98 -26.80 -18.64 -2.40
N SER A 99 -26.48 -17.35 -2.62
CA SER A 99 -27.29 -16.47 -3.46
C SER A 99 -27.50 -17.09 -4.82
N ASN A 100 -26.46 -17.63 -5.47
CA ASN A 100 -26.57 -18.24 -6.79
C ASN A 100 -27.53 -19.43 -6.82
N LYS A 101 -27.51 -20.29 -5.78
CA LYS A 101 -28.44 -21.42 -5.64
C LYS A 101 -29.88 -20.96 -5.39
N THR A 102 -30.06 -19.83 -4.72
CA THR A 102 -31.38 -19.28 -4.36
C THR A 102 -31.71 -18.01 -5.16
N ASN A 103 -31.10 -17.83 -6.32
CA ASN A 103 -31.32 -16.64 -7.14
C ASN A 103 -32.80 -16.65 -7.53
N PRO A 104 -33.58 -15.61 -7.17
CA PRO A 104 -35.02 -15.65 -7.35
C PRO A 104 -35.40 -15.73 -8.83
N GLU A 105 -34.64 -15.10 -9.73
CA GLU A 105 -34.82 -15.21 -11.17
C GLU A 105 -34.61 -16.65 -11.67
N THR A 106 -33.58 -17.35 -11.17
CA THR A 106 -33.33 -18.75 -11.51
C THR A 106 -34.44 -19.66 -10.99
N LEU A 107 -34.91 -19.43 -9.76
CA LEU A 107 -36.03 -20.18 -9.19
C LEU A 107 -37.34 -19.94 -9.94
N LEU A 108 -37.59 -18.71 -10.40
CA LEU A 108 -38.75 -18.38 -11.23
C LEU A 108 -38.70 -19.12 -12.56
N ALA A 109 -37.56 -19.10 -13.25
CA ALA A 109 -37.37 -19.82 -14.51
C ALA A 109 -37.61 -21.34 -14.32
N LEU A 110 -37.02 -21.94 -13.28
CA LEU A 110 -37.24 -23.35 -12.95
C LEU A 110 -38.72 -23.67 -12.68
N LEU A 111 -39.42 -22.78 -11.98
CA LEU A 111 -40.84 -22.95 -11.69
C LEU A 111 -41.71 -22.84 -12.95
N GLN A 112 -41.37 -21.95 -13.88
CA GLN A 112 -42.03 -21.83 -15.18
C GLN A 112 -41.77 -23.08 -16.04
N THR A 113 -40.54 -23.58 -16.10
CA THR A 113 -40.20 -24.83 -16.77
C THR A 113 -40.99 -26.00 -16.19
N ALA A 114 -40.99 -26.17 -14.86
CA ALA A 114 -41.75 -27.24 -14.21
C ALA A 114 -43.28 -27.11 -14.40
N ALA A 115 -43.79 -25.89 -14.63
CA ALA A 115 -45.20 -25.69 -14.97
C ALA A 115 -45.49 -26.12 -16.40
N ALA A 116 -44.60 -25.79 -17.35
CA ALA A 116 -44.69 -26.20 -18.75
C ALA A 116 -44.55 -27.73 -18.89
N GLU A 117 -43.62 -28.35 -18.16
CA GLU A 117 -43.46 -29.81 -18.11
C GLU A 117 -44.76 -30.50 -17.68
N THR A 118 -45.40 -30.04 -16.60
CA THR A 118 -46.70 -30.62 -16.20
C THR A 118 -47.84 -30.31 -17.15
N GLU A 119 -47.76 -29.20 -17.91
CA GLU A 119 -48.72 -28.91 -18.96
C GLU A 119 -48.57 -29.94 -20.09
N GLU A 120 -47.35 -30.22 -20.53
CA GLU A 120 -47.03 -31.25 -21.51
C GLU A 120 -47.43 -32.66 -21.02
N GLU A 121 -47.15 -33.01 -19.76
CA GLU A 121 -47.59 -34.27 -19.16
C GLU A 121 -49.13 -34.41 -19.21
N THR A 122 -49.88 -33.32 -18.95
CA THR A 122 -51.34 -33.37 -19.05
C THR A 122 -51.83 -33.52 -20.48
N GLU A 123 -51.13 -32.96 -21.46
CA GLU A 123 -51.44 -33.15 -22.89
C GLU A 123 -51.14 -34.58 -23.34
N GLN A 124 -50.03 -35.17 -22.87
CA GLN A 124 -49.69 -36.56 -23.14
C GLN A 124 -50.72 -37.51 -22.53
N LEU A 125 -51.15 -37.25 -21.29
CA LEU A 125 -52.21 -38.02 -20.64
C LEU A 125 -53.55 -37.91 -21.37
N ALA A 126 -53.86 -36.74 -21.93
CA ALA A 126 -55.05 -36.54 -22.78
C ALA A 126 -54.96 -37.34 -24.09
N LYS A 127 -53.78 -37.40 -24.73
CA LYS A 127 -53.56 -38.22 -25.93
C LYS A 127 -53.74 -39.72 -25.64
N GLN A 128 -53.13 -40.22 -24.58
CA GLN A 128 -53.27 -41.63 -24.14
C GLN A 128 -54.73 -42.00 -23.86
N PHE A 129 -55.51 -41.08 -23.29
CA PHE A 129 -56.94 -41.30 -23.10
C PHE A 129 -57.71 -41.41 -24.43
N LEU A 130 -57.39 -40.57 -25.43
CA LEU A 130 -57.98 -40.67 -26.78
C LEU A 130 -57.61 -41.97 -27.49
N ASP A 131 -56.42 -42.51 -27.19
CA ASP A 131 -55.95 -43.81 -27.69
C ASP A 131 -56.59 -45.02 -26.95
N ASN A 132 -57.45 -44.77 -25.95
CA ASN A 132 -58.14 -45.74 -25.09
C ASN A 132 -57.22 -46.50 -24.11
N ASP A 133 -56.06 -45.93 -23.74
CA ASP A 133 -55.15 -46.55 -22.77
C ASP A 133 -55.69 -46.53 -21.32
N PHE A 134 -56.67 -45.66 -21.01
CA PHE A 134 -57.25 -45.51 -19.69
C PHE A 134 -58.78 -45.53 -19.70
N THR A 135 -59.36 -46.00 -18.60
CA THR A 135 -60.78 -45.75 -18.30
C THR A 135 -60.99 -44.31 -17.85
N VAL A 136 -62.22 -43.83 -18.00
CA VAL A 136 -62.61 -42.45 -17.68
C VAL A 136 -62.29 -42.10 -16.23
N GLU A 137 -62.58 -43.00 -15.28
CA GLU A 137 -62.28 -42.76 -13.85
C GLU A 137 -60.78 -42.57 -13.58
N VAL A 138 -59.92 -43.40 -14.19
CA VAL A 138 -58.46 -43.34 -13.99
C VAL A 138 -57.86 -42.10 -14.65
N PHE A 139 -58.38 -41.72 -15.82
CA PHE A 139 -58.00 -40.48 -16.49
C PHE A 139 -58.34 -39.26 -15.63
N LEU A 140 -59.59 -39.18 -15.13
CA LEU A 140 -60.04 -38.03 -14.33
C LEU A 140 -59.20 -37.85 -13.07
N GLU A 141 -58.90 -38.93 -12.35
CA GLU A 141 -58.07 -38.87 -11.14
C GLU A 141 -56.68 -38.27 -11.43
N LYS A 142 -55.99 -38.78 -12.45
CA LYS A 142 -54.63 -38.33 -12.81
C LYS A 142 -54.65 -36.94 -13.43
N PHE A 143 -55.57 -36.66 -14.34
CA PHE A 143 -55.69 -35.39 -15.05
C PHE A 143 -55.99 -34.25 -14.09
N MET A 144 -56.94 -34.43 -13.17
CA MET A 144 -57.27 -33.40 -12.18
C MET A 144 -56.10 -33.12 -11.23
N GLY A 145 -55.38 -34.18 -10.80
CA GLY A 145 -54.18 -34.03 -9.96
C GLY A 145 -53.09 -33.21 -10.64
N LEU A 146 -52.73 -33.57 -11.87
CA LEU A 146 -51.70 -32.87 -12.65
C LEU A 146 -52.14 -31.45 -13.04
N ARG A 147 -53.40 -31.23 -13.46
CA ARG A 147 -53.90 -29.89 -13.76
C ARG A 147 -53.89 -28.98 -12.55
N LYS A 148 -54.29 -29.48 -11.37
CA LYS A 148 -54.21 -28.71 -10.12
C LYS A 148 -52.76 -28.33 -9.80
N LEU A 149 -51.81 -29.25 -9.96
CA LEU A 149 -50.39 -28.99 -9.75
C LEU A 149 -49.85 -27.94 -10.74
N MET A 150 -50.17 -28.07 -12.02
CA MET A 150 -49.77 -27.14 -13.08
C MET A 150 -50.32 -25.72 -12.81
N HIS A 151 -51.62 -25.58 -12.51
CA HIS A 151 -52.21 -24.29 -12.17
C HIS A 151 -51.60 -23.68 -10.90
N LEU A 152 -51.29 -24.50 -9.89
CA LEU A 152 -50.62 -24.04 -8.68
C LEU A 152 -49.20 -23.52 -8.98
N ARG A 153 -48.45 -24.19 -9.85
CA ARG A 153 -47.11 -23.75 -10.28
C ARG A 153 -47.19 -22.44 -11.08
N LYS A 154 -48.13 -22.31 -12.02
CA LYS A 154 -48.38 -21.06 -12.77
C LYS A 154 -48.72 -19.89 -11.84
N LEU A 155 -49.66 -20.09 -10.90
CA LEU A 155 -50.02 -19.06 -9.92
C LEU A 155 -48.83 -18.62 -9.05
N LYS A 156 -48.01 -19.59 -8.60
CA LYS A 156 -46.80 -19.28 -7.83
C LYS A 156 -45.77 -18.52 -8.65
N ALA A 157 -45.59 -18.85 -9.93
CA ALA A 157 -44.69 -18.14 -10.84
C ALA A 157 -45.17 -16.70 -11.10
N GLU A 158 -46.47 -16.50 -11.35
CA GLU A 158 -47.07 -15.17 -11.48
C GLU A 158 -46.85 -14.34 -10.22
N LYS A 159 -47.13 -14.91 -9.05
CA LYS A 159 -46.95 -14.20 -7.78
C LYS A 159 -45.49 -13.84 -7.52
N MET A 160 -44.57 -14.74 -7.85
CA MET A 160 -43.14 -14.50 -7.72
C MET A 160 -42.66 -13.40 -8.69
N THR A 161 -43.20 -13.38 -9.92
CA THR A 161 -42.93 -12.32 -10.90
C THR A 161 -43.39 -10.96 -10.40
N GLU A 162 -44.59 -10.86 -9.83
CA GLU A 162 -45.12 -9.64 -9.21
C GLU A 162 -44.20 -9.13 -8.08
N LEU A 163 -43.75 -10.02 -7.21
CA LEU A 163 -42.86 -9.68 -6.10
C LEU A 163 -41.50 -9.16 -6.59
N LEU A 164 -40.95 -9.76 -7.65
CA LEU A 164 -39.68 -9.32 -8.25
C LEU A 164 -39.82 -7.96 -8.92
N GLN A 165 -40.89 -7.72 -9.67
CA GLN A 165 -41.19 -6.41 -10.26
C GLN A 165 -41.36 -5.33 -9.20
N ARG A 166 -42.13 -5.62 -8.13
CA ARG A 166 -42.34 -4.69 -7.01
C ARG A 166 -41.03 -4.34 -6.29
N ARG A 167 -40.10 -5.29 -6.17
CA ARG A 167 -38.77 -5.05 -5.60
C ARG A 167 -37.99 -4.03 -6.44
N ILE A 168 -38.03 -4.15 -7.76
CA ILE A 168 -37.36 -3.24 -8.70
C ILE A 168 -37.97 -1.84 -8.61
N SER A 169 -39.31 -1.72 -8.55
CA SER A 169 -39.99 -0.43 -8.41
C SER A 169 -39.72 0.27 -7.06
N SER A 170 -39.53 -0.50 -5.98
CA SER A 170 -39.20 0.03 -4.65
C SER A 170 -37.76 0.56 -4.54
N VAL A 171 -36.83 0.04 -5.35
CA VAL A 171 -35.44 0.52 -5.41
C VAL A 171 -35.35 1.86 -6.17
N ASN A 172 -36.17 2.05 -7.20
CA ASN A 172 -36.19 3.31 -7.97
C ASN A 172 -36.85 4.50 -7.24
N SER A 173 -37.59 4.26 -6.15
CA SER A 173 -38.29 5.30 -5.38
C SER A 173 -37.46 5.89 -4.23
N HIS A 174 -36.25 5.38 -3.97
CA HIS A 174 -35.33 5.89 -2.95
C HIS A 174 -34.17 6.73 -3.51
N VAL A 175 -34.24 7.16 -4.77
CA VAL A 175 -33.32 8.18 -5.29
C VAL A 175 -33.92 9.56 -4.96
N PRO A 176 -33.40 10.31 -3.98
CA PRO A 176 -33.85 11.69 -3.78
C PRO A 176 -33.57 12.48 -5.08
N PRO A 177 -34.42 13.45 -5.45
CA PRO A 177 -34.17 14.27 -6.62
C PRO A 177 -32.80 14.94 -6.46
N ALA A 178 -31.91 14.66 -7.41
CA ALA A 178 -30.64 15.35 -7.52
C ALA A 178 -30.91 16.84 -7.64
N GLY A 179 -30.67 17.58 -6.56
CA GLY A 179 -30.41 19.02 -6.65
C GLY A 179 -29.23 19.26 -7.61
N PRO A 180 -29.06 20.49 -8.10
CA PRO A 180 -28.01 20.80 -9.08
C PRO A 180 -26.65 20.35 -8.53
N SER A 181 -26.12 19.30 -9.14
CA SER A 181 -24.86 18.68 -8.78
C SER A 181 -23.73 19.63 -9.13
N SER A 182 -23.12 20.25 -8.12
CA SER A 182 -21.74 20.71 -8.21
C SER A 182 -20.87 19.46 -8.23
N TYR A 183 -20.24 19.20 -9.37
CA TYR A 183 -19.24 18.15 -9.53
C TYR A 183 -18.20 18.21 -8.39
N VAL A 184 -18.28 17.28 -7.45
CA VAL A 184 -17.18 16.95 -6.54
C VAL A 184 -16.41 15.81 -7.20
N GLN A 185 -15.18 16.11 -7.59
CA GLN A 185 -14.24 15.15 -8.18
C GLN A 185 -13.95 13.99 -7.22
N PRO A 186 -13.66 12.77 -7.73
CA PRO A 186 -13.29 11.66 -6.88
C PRO A 186 -11.94 11.96 -6.21
N PHE A 187 -11.94 11.96 -4.89
CA PHE A 187 -10.74 12.03 -4.07
C PHE A 187 -9.93 10.74 -4.26
N THR A 188 -8.97 10.77 -5.17
CA THR A 188 -7.90 9.78 -5.23
C THR A 188 -6.92 10.11 -4.12
N GLY A 189 -7.03 9.40 -3.00
CA GLY A 189 -6.11 9.53 -1.88
C GLY A 189 -4.72 9.01 -2.25
N SER A 190 -3.88 9.88 -2.80
CA SER A 190 -2.42 9.85 -2.62
C SER A 190 -2.04 11.12 -1.87
N PRO A 191 -1.45 11.05 -0.67
CA PRO A 191 -1.04 12.26 0.02
C PRO A 191 0.33 12.65 -0.53
N PHE A 192 0.40 13.58 -1.47
CA PHE A 192 1.50 14.56 -1.60
C PHE A 192 1.23 15.41 -2.85
N SER A 193 0.48 16.49 -2.66
CA SER A 193 0.46 17.63 -3.58
C SER A 193 1.12 18.80 -2.86
N SER A 194 2.28 19.21 -3.33
CA SER A 194 3.06 20.32 -2.81
C SER A 194 2.32 21.64 -2.98
N PRO A 195 2.23 22.51 -1.95
CA PRO A 195 1.84 23.90 -2.18
C PRO A 195 3.04 24.68 -2.74
N LEU A 196 2.77 25.51 -3.76
CA LEU A 196 3.67 26.61 -4.13
C LEU A 196 3.85 27.51 -2.90
N GLN A 197 5.06 27.55 -2.34
CA GLN A 197 5.43 28.53 -1.33
C GLN A 197 6.42 29.55 -1.92
N ARG A 198 5.89 30.77 -1.94
CA ARG A 198 6.53 32.07 -2.06
C ARG A 198 7.84 32.14 -1.24
N ASN A 199 8.89 32.54 -1.94
CA ASN A 199 10.21 33.00 -1.50
C ASN A 199 10.31 33.52 -0.04
N SER A 200 11.11 32.84 0.81
CA SER A 200 12.09 33.45 1.73
C SER A 200 12.77 32.38 2.60
N GLY A 201 14.12 32.38 2.60
CA GLY A 201 14.97 31.97 3.72
C GLY A 201 15.11 30.48 4.08
N ALA A 202 16.26 29.90 3.72
CA ALA A 202 16.98 28.81 4.41
C ALA A 202 16.26 27.47 4.72
N ALA A 203 16.63 26.40 4.00
CA ALA A 203 17.13 25.12 4.55
C ALA A 203 17.10 23.95 3.53
N SER A 204 18.16 23.14 3.56
CA SER A 204 18.24 21.71 3.24
C SER A 204 17.88 21.22 1.83
N THR A 205 18.87 21.24 0.94
CA THR A 205 18.88 20.47 -0.31
C THR A 205 19.43 19.06 -0.09
N PHE A 206 18.59 18.04 -0.32
CA PHE A 206 19.06 16.70 -0.67
C PHE A 206 19.92 16.79 -1.95
N TYR A 207 21.11 16.19 -1.93
CA TYR A 207 22.04 16.18 -3.07
C TYR A 207 21.47 15.36 -4.24
N LEU A 208 21.25 16.01 -5.38
CA LEU A 208 21.02 15.39 -6.67
C LEU A 208 22.29 15.60 -7.51
N PRO A 209 22.95 14.55 -8.04
CA PRO A 209 24.16 14.75 -8.83
C PRO A 209 23.81 15.37 -10.20
N PRO A 210 24.59 16.36 -10.69
CA PRO A 210 24.35 16.98 -11.98
C PRO A 210 24.71 16.04 -13.15
N PRO A 211 24.07 16.17 -14.32
CA PRO A 211 24.41 15.37 -15.49
C PRO A 211 25.79 15.77 -16.02
N SER A 212 26.63 14.75 -16.27
CA SER A 212 27.99 14.87 -16.80
C SER A 212 28.02 15.58 -18.16
N MET A 213 28.52 16.81 -18.19
CA MET A 213 28.95 17.49 -19.42
C MET A 213 30.43 17.20 -19.63
N ALA A 214 30.75 16.57 -20.77
CA ALA A 214 32.11 16.26 -21.19
C ALA A 214 32.84 17.56 -21.58
N GLY A 215 33.93 17.86 -20.87
CA GLY A 215 34.87 18.93 -21.20
C GLY A 215 36.21 18.68 -20.50
N PRO A 216 37.36 18.88 -21.16
CA PRO A 216 38.67 18.49 -20.63
C PRO A 216 39.26 19.63 -19.79
N GLN A 217 39.93 19.31 -18.66
CA GLN A 217 41.06 20.01 -18.00
C GLN A 217 41.14 19.58 -16.51
N PRO A 218 42.21 19.92 -15.74
CA PRO A 218 43.43 19.15 -15.60
C PRO A 218 43.63 18.62 -14.17
N THR A 219 44.74 17.90 -14.00
CA THR A 219 45.26 17.19 -12.83
C THR A 219 45.21 17.93 -11.48
N GLY A 220 44.75 17.22 -10.44
CA GLY A 220 45.20 17.45 -9.05
C GLY A 220 44.10 17.52 -7.98
N ALA A 221 43.47 16.41 -7.61
CA ALA A 221 42.72 16.29 -6.36
C ALA A 221 42.80 14.85 -5.81
N VAL A 222 43.10 14.73 -4.52
CA VAL A 222 43.30 13.50 -3.75
C VAL A 222 42.06 12.57 -3.75
N PRO A 223 42.24 11.23 -3.80
CA PRO A 223 41.12 10.31 -3.87
C PRO A 223 40.52 10.06 -2.48
N TYR A 224 39.22 10.37 -2.32
CA TYR A 224 38.41 9.78 -1.25
C TYR A 224 38.17 8.29 -1.54
N PRO A 225 38.09 7.41 -0.52
CA PRO A 225 37.78 6.00 -0.73
C PRO A 225 36.38 5.87 -1.34
N VAL A 226 36.37 5.37 -2.58
CA VAL A 226 35.15 5.06 -3.32
C VAL A 226 34.56 3.78 -2.75
N GLY A 227 33.34 3.89 -2.20
CA GLY A 227 32.40 2.78 -2.09
C GLY A 227 32.55 1.90 -0.85
N LEU A 228 31.61 2.05 0.08
CA LEU A 228 31.14 0.90 0.88
C LEU A 228 30.49 -0.12 -0.08
N PRO A 229 30.72 -1.43 0.07
CA PRO A 229 30.08 -2.43 -0.76
C PRO A 229 28.55 -2.36 -0.60
N PRO A 230 27.77 -2.57 -1.67
CA PRO A 230 26.33 -2.53 -1.60
C PRO A 230 25.82 -3.64 -0.67
N MET A 231 25.03 -3.25 0.34
CA MET A 231 24.28 -4.20 1.16
C MET A 231 23.36 -5.03 0.25
N PRO A 232 23.25 -6.36 0.45
CA PRO A 232 22.43 -7.20 -0.40
C PRO A 232 20.95 -6.83 -0.27
N MET A 233 20.33 -6.50 -1.40
CA MET A 233 18.88 -6.33 -1.53
C MET A 233 18.17 -7.67 -1.25
N PRO A 234 16.98 -7.68 -0.61
CA PRO A 234 16.19 -8.89 -0.47
C PRO A 234 15.70 -9.35 -1.85
N MET A 235 16.01 -10.60 -2.19
CA MET A 235 15.61 -11.24 -3.46
C MET A 235 14.09 -11.22 -3.66
N PRO A 236 13.58 -10.91 -4.87
CA PRO A 236 12.18 -11.16 -5.19
C PRO A 236 11.93 -12.67 -5.23
N MET A 237 10.96 -13.12 -4.44
CA MET A 237 10.49 -14.51 -4.41
C MET A 237 10.11 -14.97 -5.82
N PHE A 238 10.77 -16.02 -6.28
CA PHE A 238 10.48 -16.74 -7.52
C PHE A 238 9.03 -17.25 -7.47
N ARG A 239 8.16 -16.74 -8.34
CA ARG A 239 6.81 -17.29 -8.56
C ARG A 239 6.95 -18.47 -9.54
N PRO A 240 6.53 -19.70 -9.18
CA PRO A 240 6.58 -20.81 -10.12
C PRO A 240 5.55 -20.61 -11.24
N PRO A 241 5.83 -21.07 -12.48
CA PRO A 241 4.87 -21.02 -13.58
C PRO A 241 3.71 -21.97 -13.27
N GLY A 242 2.49 -21.44 -13.30
CA GLY A 242 1.28 -22.26 -13.33
C GLY A 242 1.19 -23.00 -14.66
N ASN A 243 1.08 -24.32 -14.60
CA ASN A 243 0.69 -25.15 -15.72
C ASN A 243 -0.77 -24.86 -16.11
N TYR A 244 -0.99 -24.77 -17.43
CA TYR A 244 -2.23 -24.89 -18.22
C TYR A 244 -3.58 -24.62 -17.56
#